data_AF-A0AAU6DVY2-F1
#
_entry.id   AF-A0AAU6DVY2-F1
#
_cell.length_a   1.000
_cell.length_b   1.000
_cell.length_c   1.000
_cell.angle_alpha   90.00
_cell.angle_beta   90.00
_cell.angle_gamma   90.00
#
_symmetry.space_group_name_H-M   'P 1'
#
loop_
_entity.id
_entity.type
_entity.pdbx_description
1 polymer ?
#
loop_
_entity_poly.entity_id
_entity_poly.type
_entity_poly.pdbx_seq_one_letter_code
_entity_poly.pdbx_strand_id
1 'polypeptide(L)'
;MMLVRKKKISMFALAAVAAGLALTACDNNGTDATSSSRVGSSSSTQSPAAPSKSGAGSTSGTSTKAGVSCTNQINYAGDSRSNAEINTIGENTGHCPAPEKQTKPAGTPKKPGTSCTNQTDYAGDPRSNAEINTIGENTGHCPAPEKQTKPAGTPKKPGTSCTNQINYAGDPRPNAEINTIGENTGYCPPVKH
;
A
#
# COMPACT_ATOMS: atom_id res chain seq x y z
N MET A 1 33.95 1.03 -54.95
CA MET A 1 34.01 -0.42 -55.21
C MET A 1 33.46 -1.15 -54.00
N MET A 2 32.34 -1.86 -54.19
CA MET A 2 31.66 -2.66 -53.17
C MET A 2 32.52 -3.87 -52.80
N LEU A 3 32.71 -4.14 -51.51
CA LEU A 3 33.09 -5.48 -51.05
C LEU A 3 31.92 -6.02 -50.22
N VAL A 4 31.18 -6.96 -50.82
CA VAL A 4 30.08 -7.69 -50.18
C VAL A 4 30.56 -9.12 -49.91
N ARG A 5 30.04 -9.67 -48.80
CA ARG A 5 29.84 -11.10 -48.46
C ARG A 5 30.93 -11.75 -47.59
N LYS A 6 30.53 -12.15 -46.38
CA LYS A 6 30.18 -13.57 -46.11
C LYS A 6 29.36 -13.71 -44.83
N LYS A 7 28.16 -14.25 -45.03
CA LYS A 7 27.15 -14.70 -44.06
C LYS A 7 27.73 -15.92 -43.32
N LYS A 8 27.71 -15.95 -41.98
CA LYS A 8 27.79 -17.18 -41.20
C LYS A 8 26.61 -17.25 -40.25
N ILE A 9 25.74 -18.20 -40.56
CA ILE A 9 24.52 -18.56 -39.85
C ILE A 9 24.96 -19.44 -38.67
N SER A 10 24.60 -19.09 -37.44
CA SER A 10 24.65 -20.02 -36.31
C SER A 10 23.21 -20.38 -35.96
N MET A 11 22.82 -21.57 -36.38
CA MET A 11 21.65 -22.29 -35.87
C MET A 11 22.07 -22.95 -34.55
N PHE A 12 21.34 -22.69 -33.46
CA PHE A 12 21.25 -23.62 -32.35
C PHE A 12 19.79 -23.81 -31.96
N ALA A 13 19.41 -25.07 -31.85
CA ALA A 13 18.07 -25.60 -31.87
C ALA A 13 17.45 -25.74 -30.46
N LEU A 14 16.12 -25.57 -30.44
CA LEU A 14 15.08 -26.24 -29.64
C LEU A 14 15.44 -26.99 -28.35
N ALA A 15 14.70 -26.68 -27.28
CA ALA A 15 14.13 -27.68 -26.39
C ALA A 15 12.79 -27.17 -25.82
N ALA A 16 11.68 -27.76 -26.29
CA ALA A 16 10.36 -27.63 -25.70
C ALA A 16 10.21 -28.69 -24.60
N VAL A 17 9.76 -28.30 -23.42
CA VAL A 17 9.33 -29.23 -22.37
C VAL A 17 7.90 -28.87 -21.99
N ALA A 18 6.97 -29.72 -22.43
CA ALA A 18 5.59 -29.75 -21.98
C ALA A 18 5.49 -30.83 -20.89
N ALA A 19 4.98 -30.45 -19.72
CA ALA A 19 4.49 -31.39 -18.72
C ALA A 19 3.17 -30.84 -18.16
N GLY A 20 2.07 -31.42 -18.65
CA GLY A 20 0.75 -31.24 -18.06
C GLY A 20 0.60 -32.11 -16.82
N LEU A 21 -0.08 -31.60 -15.81
CA LEU A 21 -0.62 -32.38 -14.70
C LEU A 21 -2.10 -32.06 -14.58
N ALA A 22 -2.86 -33.15 -14.47
CA ALA A 22 -4.26 -33.27 -14.76
C ALA A 22 -5.20 -32.83 -13.61
N LEU A 23 -6.46 -32.70 -14.00
CA LEU A 23 -7.65 -32.44 -13.21
C LEU A 23 -7.77 -33.33 -11.96
N THR A 24 -8.09 -32.72 -10.82
CA THR A 24 -8.79 -33.41 -9.72
C THR A 24 -10.25 -32.99 -9.75
N ALA A 25 -11.08 -33.84 -10.37
CA ALA A 25 -12.52 -33.81 -10.19
C ALA A 25 -12.83 -34.23 -8.75
N CYS A 26 -13.51 -33.39 -7.99
CA CYS A 26 -14.15 -33.77 -6.73
C CYS A 26 -15.63 -33.98 -7.02
N ASP A 27 -15.97 -35.14 -7.57
CA ASP A 27 -17.33 -35.67 -7.58
C ASP A 27 -17.43 -36.68 -6.43
N ASN A 28 -18.06 -36.28 -5.32
CA ASN A 28 -18.55 -37.23 -4.33
C ASN A 28 -20.08 -37.16 -4.30
N ASN A 29 -20.66 -37.83 -5.30
CA ASN A 29 -22.05 -38.25 -5.30
C ASN A 29 -22.24 -39.35 -4.23
N GLY A 30 -23.31 -39.21 -3.46
CA GLY A 30 -23.63 -40.09 -2.34
C GLY A 30 -24.06 -41.50 -2.74
N THR A 31 -24.01 -42.36 -1.73
CA THR A 31 -24.67 -43.68 -1.50
C THR A 31 -23.84 -44.31 -0.37
N ASP A 32 -24.32 -45.03 0.63
CA ASP A 32 -25.61 -45.46 1.15
C ASP A 32 -25.27 -46.07 2.52
N ALA A 33 -26.14 -45.93 3.52
CA ALA A 33 -26.34 -46.95 4.56
C ALA A 33 -27.52 -46.60 5.48
N THR A 34 -28.68 -47.13 5.10
CA THR A 34 -29.71 -47.67 6.01
C THR A 34 -29.03 -48.51 7.12
N SER A 35 -29.48 -48.70 8.36
CA SER A 35 -30.68 -48.37 9.13
C SER A 35 -30.29 -48.61 10.61
N SER A 36 -30.86 -47.84 11.55
CA SER A 36 -31.52 -48.37 12.76
C SER A 36 -31.85 -47.25 13.74
N SER A 37 -33.14 -47.11 13.99
CA SER A 37 -33.76 -46.34 15.05
C SER A 37 -33.38 -46.88 16.43
N ARG A 38 -32.90 -46.01 17.33
CA ARG A 38 -33.19 -46.10 18.77
C ARG A 38 -33.36 -44.70 19.38
N VAL A 39 -34.51 -44.58 20.03
CA VAL A 39 -34.98 -43.54 20.95
C VAL A 39 -33.94 -43.12 21.97
N GLY A 40 -33.89 -41.82 22.27
CA GLY A 40 -33.10 -41.24 23.34
C GLY A 40 -33.32 -39.74 23.46
N SER A 41 -34.48 -39.35 23.99
CA SER A 41 -34.74 -37.99 24.47
C SER A 41 -33.83 -37.69 25.67
N SER A 42 -33.06 -36.61 25.60
CA SER A 42 -32.55 -35.95 26.79
C SER A 42 -32.33 -34.47 26.48
N SER A 43 -33.32 -33.68 26.90
CA SER A 43 -33.23 -32.24 27.09
C SER A 43 -32.16 -31.92 28.13
N SER A 44 -31.10 -31.23 27.71
CA SER A 44 -30.19 -30.53 28.62
C SER A 44 -30.23 -29.03 28.29
N THR A 45 -31.03 -28.34 29.09
CA THR A 45 -30.91 -26.91 29.36
C THR A 45 -29.49 -26.58 29.81
N GLN A 46 -28.77 -25.75 29.05
CA GLN A 46 -27.65 -24.97 29.58
C GLN A 46 -27.91 -23.48 29.32
N SER A 47 -27.95 -22.76 30.44
CA SER A 47 -28.17 -21.33 30.58
C SER A 47 -27.10 -20.49 29.87
N PRO A 48 -27.40 -19.22 29.55
CA PRO A 48 -26.52 -18.36 28.79
C PRO A 48 -25.30 -17.94 29.62
N ALA A 49 -24.12 -18.10 29.04
CA ALA A 49 -22.91 -17.44 29.53
C ALA A 49 -23.06 -15.93 29.32
N ALA A 50 -23.04 -15.17 30.42
CA ALA A 50 -23.02 -13.71 30.39
C ALA A 50 -21.70 -13.20 29.76
N PRO A 51 -21.73 -12.05 29.07
CA PRO A 51 -20.57 -11.55 28.33
C PRO A 51 -19.53 -10.97 29.27
N SER A 52 -18.28 -11.40 29.08
CA SER A 52 -17.11 -10.78 29.70
C SER A 52 -16.96 -9.34 29.19
N LYS A 53 -17.16 -8.38 30.10
CA LYS A 53 -16.75 -6.99 29.93
C LYS A 53 -15.24 -6.94 29.66
N SER A 54 -14.87 -6.55 28.46
CA SER A 54 -13.51 -6.12 28.13
C SER A 54 -13.56 -4.68 27.63
N GLY A 55 -12.92 -3.80 28.40
CA GLY A 55 -12.26 -2.56 27.97
C GLY A 55 -13.04 -1.61 27.09
N ALA A 56 -13.61 -0.57 27.70
CA ALA A 56 -13.97 0.66 27.02
C ALA A 56 -12.69 1.34 26.48
N GLY A 57 -12.25 0.94 25.28
CA GLY A 57 -11.63 1.89 24.36
C GLY A 57 -12.74 2.83 23.89
N SER A 58 -12.51 4.14 23.93
CA SER A 58 -13.45 5.14 23.43
C SER A 58 -13.76 4.90 21.95
N THR A 59 -14.75 4.05 21.67
CA THR A 59 -15.22 3.76 20.32
C THR A 59 -16.22 4.84 19.93
N SER A 60 -15.77 5.78 19.09
CA SER A 60 -16.67 6.68 18.38
C SER A 60 -17.52 5.85 17.41
N GLY A 61 -18.70 5.39 17.85
CA GLY A 61 -19.61 4.57 17.07
C GLY A 61 -21.01 4.57 17.66
N THR A 62 -22.02 4.43 16.80
CA THR A 62 -23.43 4.31 17.21
C THR A 62 -23.67 2.91 17.77
N SER A 63 -24.36 2.77 18.90
CA SER A 63 -24.66 1.45 19.46
C SER A 63 -25.43 0.56 18.47
N THR A 64 -25.02 -0.69 18.34
CA THR A 64 -25.66 -1.68 17.47
C THR A 64 -27.02 -2.07 18.06
N LYS A 65 -28.12 -1.92 17.31
CA LYS A 65 -29.42 -2.50 17.71
C LYS A 65 -29.38 -4.02 17.64
N ALA A 66 -29.94 -4.69 18.65
CA ALA A 66 -30.00 -6.14 18.72
C ALA A 66 -30.67 -6.73 17.46
N GLY A 67 -29.98 -7.68 16.81
CA GLY A 67 -30.47 -8.35 15.60
C GLY A 67 -30.40 -7.51 14.32
N VAL A 68 -29.83 -6.30 14.36
CA VAL A 68 -29.68 -5.44 13.18
C VAL A 68 -28.20 -5.29 12.85
N SER A 69 -27.83 -5.60 11.62
CA SER A 69 -26.46 -5.39 11.14
C SER A 69 -26.13 -3.89 11.05
N CYS A 70 -24.86 -3.54 11.16
CA CYS A 70 -24.44 -2.15 11.10
C CYS A 70 -24.73 -1.52 9.74
N THR A 71 -24.52 -2.27 8.66
CA THR A 71 -24.79 -1.80 7.29
C THR A 71 -26.26 -1.53 7.00
N ASN A 72 -27.18 -2.02 7.84
CA ASN A 72 -28.61 -1.71 7.76
C ASN A 72 -29.02 -0.53 8.68
N GLN A 73 -28.12 -0.06 9.54
CA GLN A 73 -28.37 1.05 10.47
C GLN A 73 -27.71 2.35 10.02
N ILE A 74 -26.52 2.26 9.42
CA ILE A 74 -25.72 3.40 8.99
C ILE A 74 -25.41 3.26 7.50
N ASN A 75 -25.45 4.37 6.78
CA ASN A 75 -25.02 4.41 5.39
C ASN A 75 -23.48 4.44 5.32
N TYR A 76 -22.88 3.33 4.88
CA TYR A 76 -21.45 3.16 4.66
C TYR A 76 -21.02 3.40 3.21
N ALA A 77 -21.82 4.09 2.39
CA ALA A 77 -21.43 4.41 1.02
C ALA A 77 -20.08 5.15 0.98
N GLY A 78 -19.12 4.58 0.24
CA GLY A 78 -17.76 5.11 0.12
C GLY A 78 -16.79 4.67 1.22
N ASP A 79 -17.20 3.80 2.15
CA ASP A 79 -16.29 3.10 3.05
C ASP A 79 -15.52 2.01 2.28
N SER A 80 -14.21 1.91 2.49
CA SER A 80 -13.37 0.91 1.84
C SER A 80 -13.51 -0.48 2.46
N ARG A 81 -13.97 -0.57 3.71
CA ARG A 81 -14.17 -1.83 4.41
C ARG A 81 -15.38 -2.55 3.85
N SER A 82 -15.33 -3.87 3.83
CA SER A 82 -16.45 -4.68 3.35
C SER A 82 -17.64 -4.62 4.32
N ASN A 83 -18.85 -4.81 3.81
CA ASN A 83 -20.04 -4.92 4.67
C ASN A 83 -19.90 -6.00 5.76
N ALA A 84 -19.25 -7.11 5.42
CA ALA A 84 -18.99 -8.21 6.37
C ALA A 84 -18.04 -7.79 7.49
N GLU A 85 -16.96 -7.10 7.16
CA GLU A 85 -16.00 -6.56 8.13
C GLU A 85 -16.66 -5.55 9.06
N ILE A 86 -17.43 -4.59 8.51
CA ILE A 86 -18.15 -3.57 9.27
C ILE A 86 -19.13 -4.21 10.26
N ASN A 87 -19.87 -5.23 9.82
CA ASN A 87 -20.80 -5.96 10.68
C ASN A 87 -20.07 -6.76 11.75
N THR A 88 -18.95 -7.39 11.42
CA THR A 88 -18.10 -8.13 12.37
C THR A 88 -17.55 -7.20 13.47
N ILE A 89 -17.11 -5.99 13.10
CA ILE A 89 -16.68 -4.98 14.08
C ILE A 89 -17.85 -4.58 14.99
N GLY A 90 -19.04 -4.37 14.40
CA GLY A 90 -20.26 -4.02 15.11
C GLY A 90 -20.74 -5.08 16.11
N GLU A 91 -20.64 -6.35 15.74
CA GLU A 91 -20.97 -7.49 16.60
C GLU A 91 -19.95 -7.64 17.74
N ASN A 92 -18.66 -7.53 17.41
CA ASN A 92 -17.58 -7.69 18.39
C ASN A 92 -17.53 -6.56 19.43
N THR A 93 -17.84 -5.33 19.03
CA THR A 93 -17.75 -4.14 19.90
C THR A 93 -19.09 -3.69 20.48
N GLY A 94 -20.20 -4.26 20.01
CA GLY A 94 -21.55 -3.78 20.31
C GLY A 94 -21.87 -2.39 19.76
N HIS A 95 -20.97 -1.80 18.96
CA HIS A 95 -21.12 -0.47 18.36
C HIS A 95 -20.73 -0.51 16.89
N CYS A 96 -21.60 0.03 16.05
CA CYS A 96 -21.30 0.21 14.64
C CYS A 96 -20.19 1.24 14.46
N PRO A 97 -19.09 0.89 13.78
CA PRO A 97 -18.00 1.82 13.56
C PRO A 97 -18.51 3.02 12.76
N ALA A 98 -17.93 4.19 12.98
CA ALA A 98 -18.18 5.32 12.09
C ALA A 98 -17.73 4.95 10.65
N PRO A 99 -18.47 5.36 9.61
CA PRO A 99 -18.03 5.20 8.23
C PRO A 99 -16.67 5.85 8.01
N GLU A 100 -15.73 5.08 7.47
CA GLU A 100 -14.44 5.60 7.04
C GLU A 100 -14.65 6.30 5.70
N LYS A 101 -14.41 7.60 5.65
CA LYS A 101 -14.42 8.31 4.37
C LYS A 101 -13.12 7.96 3.67
N GLN A 102 -13.22 7.49 2.42
CA GLN A 102 -12.07 7.51 1.52
C GLN A 102 -11.45 8.91 1.54
N THR A 103 -10.19 9.01 1.92
CA THR A 103 -9.42 10.24 1.77
C THR A 103 -9.45 10.57 0.30
N LYS A 104 -10.04 11.73 -0.05
CA LYS A 104 -10.06 12.22 -1.43
C LYS A 104 -8.65 12.07 -2.01
N PRO A 105 -8.46 11.37 -3.14
CA PRO A 105 -7.15 11.24 -3.74
C PRO A 105 -6.52 12.62 -3.90
N ALA A 106 -5.32 12.78 -3.37
CA ALA A 106 -4.59 14.04 -3.47
C ALA A 106 -4.18 14.26 -4.94
N GLY A 107 -4.24 15.52 -5.39
CA GLY A 107 -3.84 15.89 -6.74
C GLY A 107 -5.03 16.22 -7.67
N THR A 108 -4.74 16.26 -8.97
CA THR A 108 -5.72 16.65 -10.00
C THR A 108 -6.34 15.42 -10.67
N PRO A 109 -7.64 15.42 -11.01
CA PRO A 109 -8.22 14.28 -11.73
C PRO A 109 -7.47 13.97 -13.03
N LYS A 110 -7.16 12.69 -13.25
CA LYS A 110 -6.47 12.25 -14.46
C LYS A 110 -7.43 12.26 -15.64
N LYS A 111 -7.03 12.92 -16.73
CA LYS A 111 -7.82 12.92 -17.98
C LYS A 111 -7.74 11.53 -18.66
N PRO A 112 -8.88 10.99 -19.15
CA PRO A 112 -8.86 9.75 -19.93
C PRO A 112 -7.89 9.83 -21.10
N GLY A 113 -7.12 8.75 -21.33
CA GLY A 113 -6.13 8.67 -22.42
C GLY A 113 -4.91 9.59 -22.31
N THR A 114 -4.78 10.38 -21.24
CA THR A 114 -3.63 11.26 -21.00
C THR A 114 -2.83 10.75 -19.81
N SER A 115 -1.51 10.63 -19.96
CA SER A 115 -0.62 10.34 -18.84
C SER A 115 -0.51 11.56 -17.92
N CYS A 116 -0.24 11.33 -16.64
CA CYS A 116 -0.11 12.44 -15.70
C CYS A 116 1.02 13.39 -16.08
N THR A 117 2.15 12.85 -16.54
CA THR A 117 3.31 13.62 -16.98
C THR A 117 3.06 14.46 -18.23
N ASN A 118 1.99 14.19 -18.98
CA ASN A 118 1.55 15.03 -20.10
C ASN A 118 0.47 16.05 -19.68
N GLN A 119 -0.13 15.88 -18.51
CA GLN A 119 -1.16 16.77 -17.98
C GLN A 119 -0.60 17.85 -17.05
N THR A 120 0.45 17.54 -16.29
CA THR A 120 1.07 18.42 -15.29
C THR A 120 2.57 18.46 -15.50
N ASP A 121 3.18 19.61 -15.24
CA ASP A 121 4.64 19.75 -15.24
C ASP A 121 5.22 19.21 -13.92
N TYR A 122 6.03 18.15 -14.04
CA TYR A 122 6.75 17.50 -12.93
C TYR A 122 8.24 17.82 -12.96
N ALA A 123 8.66 18.91 -13.61
CA ALA A 123 10.06 19.34 -13.58
C ALA A 123 10.59 19.45 -12.13
N GLY A 124 11.63 18.68 -11.83
CA GLY A 124 12.25 18.63 -10.50
C GLY A 124 11.54 17.73 -9.49
N ASP A 125 10.50 16.99 -9.87
CA ASP A 125 9.94 15.93 -9.04
C ASP A 125 10.95 14.78 -8.92
N PRO A 126 11.28 14.30 -7.71
CA PRO A 126 12.20 13.18 -7.53
C PRO A 126 11.65 11.84 -8.01
N ARG A 127 10.33 11.68 -8.11
CA ARG A 127 9.71 10.44 -8.56
C ARG A 127 9.82 10.31 -10.07
N SER A 128 9.91 9.06 -10.53
CA SER A 128 10.00 8.81 -11.96
C SER A 128 8.66 9.09 -12.68
N ASN A 129 8.73 9.45 -13.96
CA ASN A 129 7.53 9.59 -14.79
C ASN A 129 6.64 8.35 -14.79
N ALA A 130 7.24 7.15 -14.75
CA ALA A 130 6.51 5.89 -14.69
C ALA A 130 5.72 5.77 -13.39
N GLU A 131 6.37 6.02 -12.26
CA GLU A 131 5.74 5.99 -10.93
C GLU A 131 4.58 6.98 -10.83
N ILE A 132 4.78 8.23 -11.26
CA ILE A 132 3.74 9.27 -11.30
C ILE A 132 2.54 8.81 -12.13
N ASN A 133 2.78 8.22 -13.29
CA ASN A 133 1.72 7.70 -14.15
C ASN A 133 1.01 6.51 -13.51
N THR A 134 1.72 5.58 -12.87
CA THR A 134 1.13 4.46 -12.13
C THR A 134 0.24 4.93 -10.98
N ILE A 135 0.66 5.94 -10.21
CA ILE A 135 -0.17 6.56 -9.17
C ILE A 135 -1.43 7.14 -9.81
N GLY A 136 -1.27 7.84 -10.94
CA GLY A 136 -2.35 8.38 -11.75
C GLY A 136 -3.39 7.35 -12.19
N GLU A 137 -2.95 6.22 -12.73
CA GLU A 137 -3.84 5.13 -13.15
C GLU A 137 -4.55 4.48 -11.96
N ASN A 138 -3.82 4.23 -10.86
CA ASN A 138 -4.37 3.53 -9.70
C ASN A 138 -5.39 4.37 -8.92
N THR A 139 -5.16 5.67 -8.84
CA THR A 139 -5.99 6.59 -8.02
C THR A 139 -7.01 7.38 -8.85
N GLY A 140 -6.92 7.33 -10.17
CA GLY A 140 -7.65 8.21 -11.09
C GLY A 140 -7.26 9.69 -10.95
N HIS A 141 -6.18 10.00 -10.23
CA HIS A 141 -5.73 11.36 -9.95
C HIS A 141 -4.21 11.47 -10.13
N CYS A 142 -3.78 12.47 -10.88
CA CYS A 142 -2.39 12.82 -11.03
C CYS A 142 -1.88 13.50 -9.74
N PRO A 143 -0.86 12.94 -9.07
CA PRO A 143 -0.38 13.47 -7.81
C PRO A 143 0.14 14.89 -7.98
N ALA A 144 0.13 15.69 -6.91
CA ALA A 144 0.84 16.96 -6.95
C ALA A 144 2.35 16.72 -7.14
N PRO A 145 3.07 17.57 -7.92
CA PRO A 145 4.51 17.49 -8.01
C PRO A 145 5.16 17.63 -6.64
N GLU A 146 6.06 16.69 -6.31
CA GLU A 146 6.88 16.75 -5.12
C GLU A 146 8.04 17.71 -5.36
N LYS A 147 8.21 18.68 -4.46
CA LYS A 147 9.36 19.57 -4.53
C LYS A 147 10.54 18.86 -3.90
N GLN A 148 11.68 18.81 -4.61
CA GLN A 148 12.94 18.52 -3.96
C GLN A 148 13.12 19.49 -2.79
N THR A 149 13.18 18.96 -1.58
CA THR A 149 13.56 19.75 -0.42
C THR A 149 14.98 20.25 -0.68
N LYS A 150 15.14 21.57 -0.79
CA LYS A 150 16.47 22.19 -0.88
C LYS A 150 17.34 21.59 0.22
N PRO A 151 18.54 21.04 -0.08
CA PRO A 151 19.40 20.49 0.93
C PRO A 151 19.62 21.53 2.03
N ALA A 152 19.42 21.12 3.28
CA ALA A 152 19.60 22.01 4.42
C ALA A 152 21.06 22.46 4.51
N GLY A 153 21.28 23.70 4.93
CA GLY A 153 22.61 24.27 5.13
C GLY A 153 22.99 25.35 4.12
N THR A 154 24.27 25.65 4.04
CA THR A 154 24.80 26.78 3.26
C THR A 154 25.31 26.27 1.91
N PRO A 155 25.01 26.93 0.77
CA PRO A 155 25.58 26.56 -0.52
C PRO A 155 27.11 26.47 -0.44
N LYS A 156 27.66 25.38 -0.96
CA LYS A 156 29.11 25.16 -0.96
C LYS A 156 29.77 25.99 -2.06
N LYS A 157 30.85 26.69 -1.73
CA LYS A 157 31.65 27.44 -2.70
C LYS A 157 32.48 26.47 -3.56
N PRO A 158 32.55 26.65 -4.90
CA PRO A 158 33.43 25.87 -5.76
C PRO A 158 34.89 25.89 -5.25
N GLY A 159 35.55 24.72 -5.26
CA GLY A 159 36.94 24.58 -4.83
C GLY A 159 37.20 24.75 -3.33
N THR A 160 36.17 24.98 -2.50
CA THR A 160 36.32 25.13 -1.04
C THR A 160 35.63 23.98 -0.32
N SER A 161 36.32 23.35 0.64
CA SER A 161 35.70 22.34 1.50
C SER A 161 34.75 23.00 2.51
N CYS A 162 33.75 22.27 2.99
CA CYS A 162 32.80 22.81 3.93
C CYS A 162 33.43 23.23 5.25
N THR A 163 34.41 22.47 5.73
CA THR A 163 35.16 22.78 6.96
C THR A 163 36.08 23.98 6.82
N ASN A 164 36.37 24.43 5.58
CA ASN A 164 37.09 25.68 5.31
C ASN A 164 36.13 26.86 5.07
N GLN A 165 34.85 26.59 4.85
CA GLN A 165 33.82 27.61 4.63
C GLN A 165 33.05 27.97 5.92
N ILE A 166 32.83 26.99 6.80
CA ILE A 166 32.04 27.12 8.03
C ILE A 166 32.84 26.54 9.18
N ASN A 167 32.77 27.18 10.35
CA ASN A 167 33.36 26.65 11.57
C ASN A 167 32.45 25.57 12.19
N TYR A 168 32.91 24.32 12.18
CA TYR A 168 32.23 23.16 12.77
C TYR A 168 32.79 22.78 14.15
N ALA A 169 33.39 23.71 14.89
CA ALA A 169 33.85 23.44 16.25
C ALA A 169 32.69 22.93 17.12
N GLY A 170 32.88 21.75 17.74
CA GLY A 170 31.86 21.09 18.56
C GLY A 170 30.87 20.23 17.78
N ASP A 171 30.94 20.16 16.45
CA ASP A 171 30.17 19.19 15.67
C ASP A 171 30.73 17.78 15.91
N PRO A 172 29.89 16.80 16.30
CA PRO A 172 30.36 15.45 16.54
C PRO A 172 30.76 14.70 15.25
N ARG A 173 30.34 15.18 14.07
CA ARG A 173 30.68 14.52 12.80
C ARG A 173 32.12 14.85 12.39
N PRO A 174 32.87 13.88 11.86
CA PRO A 174 34.21 14.13 11.37
C PRO A 174 34.19 15.07 10.16
N ASN A 175 35.24 15.88 10.02
CA ASN A 175 35.42 16.82 8.90
C ASN A 175 35.27 16.15 7.52
N ALA A 176 35.73 14.90 7.39
CA ALA A 176 35.58 14.13 6.16
C ALA A 176 34.11 13.91 5.79
N GLU A 177 33.28 13.48 6.75
CA GLU A 177 31.84 13.29 6.54
C GLU A 177 31.15 14.60 6.15
N ILE A 178 31.45 15.69 6.86
CA ILE A 178 30.90 17.02 6.56
C ILE A 178 31.24 17.45 5.13
N ASN A 179 32.50 17.25 4.72
CA ASN A 179 32.95 17.58 3.37
C ASN A 179 32.30 16.69 2.31
N THR A 180 32.14 15.39 2.59
CA THR A 180 31.43 14.45 1.69
C THR A 180 29.97 14.84 1.52
N ILE A 181 29.26 15.22 2.59
CA ILE A 181 27.89 15.75 2.48
C ILE A 181 27.87 17.00 1.59
N GLY A 182 28.84 17.90 1.78
CA GLY A 182 29.01 19.10 0.97
C GLY A 182 29.25 18.83 -0.52
N GLU A 183 30.12 17.87 -0.85
CA GLU A 183 30.34 17.44 -2.24
C GLU A 183 29.09 16.84 -2.86
N ASN A 184 28.42 15.93 -2.13
CA ASN A 184 27.28 15.17 -2.66
C ASN A 184 26.04 16.03 -2.86
N THR A 185 25.81 16.98 -1.96
CA THR A 185 24.59 17.78 -1.96
C THR A 185 24.79 19.15 -2.63
N GLY A 186 26.03 19.63 -2.73
CA GLY A 186 26.33 21.02 -3.08
C GLY A 186 26.08 22.01 -1.93
N TYR A 187 25.76 21.52 -0.73
CA TYR A 187 25.48 22.33 0.45
C TYR A 187 26.26 21.83 1.66
N CYS A 188 26.94 22.75 2.34
CA CYS A 188 27.58 22.50 3.61
C CYS A 188 26.51 22.34 4.70
N PRO A 189 26.45 21.18 5.38
CA PRO A 189 25.36 20.89 6.31
C PRO A 189 25.35 21.87 7.49
N PRO A 190 24.21 22.08 8.16
CA PRO A 190 24.17 22.83 9.40
C PRO A 190 25.10 22.21 10.45
N VAL A 191 25.70 23.04 11.30
CA VAL A 191 26.49 22.59 12.47
C VAL A 191 25.54 21.89 13.45
N LYS A 192 25.96 20.73 13.96
CA LYS A 192 25.28 19.99 15.03
C LYS A 192 26.00 20.25 16.37
N HIS A 193 25.25 20.25 17.47
CA HIS A 193 25.76 20.39 18.83
C HIS A 193 25.35 19.18 19.67
#